data_AF-A0A1F9ATR6-F1
#
_entry.id   AF-A0A1F9ATR6-F1
#
_cell.length_a   1.000
_cell.length_b   1.000
_cell.length_c   1.000
_cell.angle_alpha   90.00
_cell.angle_beta   90.00
_cell.angle_gamma   90.00
#
_symmetry.space_group_name_H-M   'P 1'
#
loop_
_entity.id
_entity.type
_entity.pdbx_description
1 polymer ?
#
loop_
_entity_poly.entity_id
_entity_poly.type
_entity_poly.pdbx_seq_one_letter_code
_entity_poly.pdbx_strand_id
1 'polypeptide(L)' 'MAEKWPTVTKDSFDGSKVEILGETYEPGKPGPEAPGLWRNKLQDRKQMLKYLETGLRYWYAKEGYGSEKRKNPA' A
#
# COMPACT_ATOMS: atom_id res chain seq x y z
N MET A 1 27.24 -21.25 16.70
CA MET A 1 27.54 -20.79 15.32
C MET A 1 26.76 -19.50 15.15
N ALA A 2 27.41 -18.34 15.21
CA ALA A 2 26.71 -17.05 15.09
C ALA A 2 26.25 -16.86 13.65
N GLU A 3 24.95 -16.61 13.44
CA GLU A 3 24.39 -16.29 12.13
C GLU A 3 25.13 -15.08 11.55
N LYS A 4 25.64 -15.22 10.33
CA LYS A 4 26.22 -14.11 9.56
C LYS A 4 25.08 -13.33 8.93
N TRP A 5 24.94 -12.06 9.32
CA TRP A 5 23.92 -11.17 8.79
C TRP A 5 24.30 -10.75 7.37
N PRO A 6 23.33 -10.52 6.46
CA PRO A 6 23.63 -10.02 5.12
C PRO A 6 24.17 -8.59 5.23
N THR A 7 25.32 -8.31 4.61
CA THR A 7 25.97 -6.99 4.66
C THR A 7 26.26 -6.50 3.24
N VAL A 8 26.01 -5.22 2.97
CA VAL A 8 26.21 -4.55 1.67
C VAL A 8 27.25 -3.45 1.84
N THR A 9 28.26 -3.42 0.97
CA THR A 9 29.27 -2.37 0.96
C THR A 9 28.75 -1.12 0.26
N LYS A 10 28.81 0.03 0.93
CA LYS A 10 28.55 1.35 0.34
C LYS A 10 29.69 2.31 0.62
N ASP A 11 29.85 3.29 -0.25
CA ASP A 11 30.79 4.39 -0.05
C ASP A 11 30.18 5.38 0.95
N SER A 12 30.93 5.70 2.00
CA SER A 12 30.63 6.78 2.93
C SER A 12 30.94 8.13 2.29
N PHE A 13 30.38 9.19 2.87
CA PHE A 13 30.61 10.56 2.42
C PHE A 13 32.12 10.93 2.39
N ASP A 14 32.90 10.38 3.32
CA ASP A 14 34.35 10.57 3.42
C ASP A 14 35.17 9.71 2.42
N GLY A 15 34.52 9.00 1.50
CA GLY A 15 35.16 8.15 0.50
C GLY A 15 35.63 6.78 1.02
N SER A 16 35.39 6.46 2.30
CA SER A 16 35.67 5.16 2.89
C SER A 16 34.56 4.16 2.58
N LYS A 17 34.92 2.90 2.31
CA LYS A 17 33.95 1.82 2.12
C LYS A 17 33.47 1.31 3.48
N VAL A 18 32.16 1.35 3.70
CA VAL A 18 31.53 0.90 4.93
C VAL A 18 30.59 -0.26 4.64
N GLU A 19 30.66 -1.26 5.51
CA GLU A 19 29.78 -2.42 5.52
C GLU A 19 28.48 -2.07 6.26
N ILE A 20 27.36 -2.06 5.54
CA ILE A 20 26.04 -1.72 6.08
C ILE A 20 25.18 -2.97 6.09
N LEU A 21 24.34 -3.12 7.12
CA LEU A 21 23.37 -4.20 7.17
C LEU A 21 22.45 -4.17 5.93
N GLY A 22 22.42 -5.30 5.22
CA GLY A 22 21.59 -5.51 4.04
C GLY A 22 20.12 -5.76 4.37
N GLU A 23 19.36 -6.16 3.35
CA GLU A 23 17.94 -6.48 3.52
C GLU A 23 17.80 -7.70 4.44
N THR A 24 17.17 -7.49 5.61
CA THR A 24 16.87 -8.56 6.58
C THR A 24 15.46 -9.12 6.45
N TYR A 25 14.69 -8.62 5.49
CA TYR A 25 13.35 -9.05 5.22
C TYR A 25 13.34 -10.02 4.06
N GLU A 26 12.48 -11.04 4.12
CA GLU A 26 12.22 -11.86 2.95
C GLU A 26 11.49 -11.02 1.89
N PRO A 27 11.91 -11.06 0.61
CA PRO A 27 11.19 -10.37 -0.45
C PRO A 27 9.76 -10.90 -0.48
N GLY A 28 8.80 -10.03 -0.14
CA GLY A 28 7.39 -10.41 -0.14
C GLY A 28 6.98 -10.90 -1.52
N LYS A 29 6.35 -12.06 -1.61
CA LYS A 29 5.69 -12.49 -2.85
C LYS A 29 4.30 -11.88 -2.90
N PRO A 30 4.10 -10.88 -3.76
CA PRO A 30 2.94 -10.97 -4.61
C PRO A 30 3.43 -10.97 -6.06
N GLY A 31 3.40 -12.16 -6.69
CA GLY A 31 3.40 -12.21 -8.14
C GLY A 31 2.18 -11.48 -8.72
N PRO A 32 2.14 -11.22 -10.03
CA PRO A 32 1.00 -10.59 -10.70
C PRO A 32 -0.34 -11.35 -10.55
N GLU A 33 -0.34 -12.55 -9.97
CA GLU A 33 -1.53 -13.36 -9.64
C GLU A 33 -1.82 -13.46 -8.14
N ALA A 34 -1.16 -12.67 -7.30
CA ALA A 34 -1.31 -12.81 -5.85
C ALA A 34 -2.75 -12.58 -5.38
N PRO A 35 -3.25 -13.41 -4.45
CA PRO A 35 -4.56 -13.20 -3.84
C PRO A 35 -4.56 -11.86 -3.10
N GLY A 36 -5.41 -10.93 -3.54
CA GLY A 36 -5.46 -9.57 -2.97
C GLY A 36 -5.48 -8.45 -4.01
N LEU A 37 -5.19 -8.74 -5.28
CA LEU A 37 -5.32 -7.77 -6.36
C LEU A 37 -6.79 -7.38 -6.56
N TRP A 38 -7.14 -6.15 -6.18
CA TRP A 38 -8.50 -5.62 -6.31
C TRP A 38 -8.99 -5.62 -7.76
N ARG A 39 -8.08 -5.47 -8.72
CA ARG A 39 -8.37 -5.59 -10.16
C ARG A 39 -8.91 -6.98 -10.52
N ASN A 40 -8.41 -8.04 -9.88
CA ASN A 40 -8.89 -9.41 -10.12
C ASN A 40 -10.27 -9.65 -9.49
N LYS A 41 -10.70 -8.81 -8.54
CA LYS A 41 -12.03 -8.90 -7.89
C LYS A 41 -13.14 -8.19 -8.68
N LEU A 42 -12.78 -7.29 -9.60
CA LEU A 42 -13.71 -6.51 -10.41
C LEU A 42 -13.71 -7.07 -11.83
N GLN A 43 -14.72 -7.87 -12.14
CA GLN A 43 -14.78 -8.66 -13.37
C GLN A 43 -15.26 -7.86 -14.57
N ASP A 44 -16.00 -6.77 -14.34
CA ASP A 44 -16.61 -5.99 -15.40
C ASP A 44 -16.63 -4.48 -15.11
N ARG A 45 -16.82 -3.69 -16.16
CA ARG A 45 -16.83 -2.22 -16.10
C ARG A 45 -17.88 -1.69 -15.11
N LYS A 46 -19.03 -2.36 -14.97
CA LYS A 46 -20.08 -1.92 -14.04
C LYS A 46 -19.64 -2.06 -12.60
N GLN A 47 -18.97 -3.16 -12.24
CA GLN A 47 -18.40 -3.33 -10.90
C GLN A 47 -17.31 -2.29 -10.62
N MET A 48 -16.46 -1.97 -11.62
CA MET A 48 -15.46 -0.92 -11.48
C MET A 48 -16.06 0.46 -11.21
N LEU A 49 -17.08 0.84 -12.00
CA LEU A 49 -17.79 2.11 -11.80
C LEU A 49 -18.47 2.16 -10.43
N LYS A 50 -19.13 1.09 -10.02
CA LYS A 50 -19.77 1.00 -8.70
C LYS A 50 -18.77 1.12 -7.55
N TYR A 51 -17.60 0.49 -7.68
CA TYR A 51 -16.52 0.60 -6.69
C TYR A 51 -16.03 2.04 -6.57
N LEU A 52 -15.82 2.72 -7.70
CA LEU A 52 -15.42 4.13 -7.74
C LEU A 52 -16.49 5.05 -7.18
N GLU A 53 -17.77 4.88 -7.54
CA GLU A 53 -18.88 5.67 -6.99
C GLU A 53 -19.00 5.51 -5.47
N THR A 54 -18.77 4.30 -4.95
CA THR A 54 -18.81 4.00 -3.52
C THR A 54 -17.60 4.58 -2.79
N GLY A 55 -16.39 4.42 -3.33
CA GLY A 55 -15.15 4.91 -2.73
C GLY A 55 -15.00 6.44 -2.82
N LEU A 56 -15.50 7.03 -3.90
CA LEU A 56 -15.52 8.46 -4.15
C LEU A 56 -16.90 9.06 -3.83
N ARG A 57 -17.59 8.51 -2.84
CA ARG A 57 -18.91 8.97 -2.39
C ARG A 57 -18.94 10.46 -2.11
N TYR A 58 -17.85 11.03 -1.58
CA TYR A 58 -17.75 12.47 -1.35
C TYR A 58 -17.84 13.32 -2.62
N TRP A 59 -17.39 12.80 -3.76
CA TRP A 59 -17.41 13.49 -5.05
C TRP A 59 -18.68 13.21 -5.86
N TYR A 60 -19.24 12.00 -5.77
CA TYR A 60 -20.38 11.57 -6.60
C TYR A 60 -21.73 11.56 -5.88
N ALA A 61 -21.77 11.70 -4.55
CA ALA A 61 -23.05 11.77 -3.85
C ALA A 61 -23.73 13.11 -4.14
N LYS A 62 -24.96 13.06 -4.66
CA LYS A 62 -25.83 14.23 -4.81
C LYS A 62 -26.21 14.87 -3.48
N GLU A 63 -26.13 14.09 -2.40
CA GLU A 63 -26.35 14.55 -1.04
C GLU A 63 -25.07 14.42 -0.22
N GLY A 64 -24.60 15.53 0.35
CA GLY A 64 -23.49 15.51 1.29
C GLY A 64 -23.85 14.71 2.55
N TYR A 65 -22.95 13.83 2.96
CA TYR A 65 -22.98 13.16 4.27
C TYR A 65 -21.79 13.67 5.09
N GLY A 66 -21.93 14.89 5.62
CA GLY A 66 -20.99 15.51 6.55
C GLY A 66 -21.39 15.32 8.01
N SER A 67 -20.52 15.76 8.94
CA SER A 67 -20.86 15.84 10.38
C SER A 67 -22.11 16.70 10.63
N GLU A 68 -22.47 17.57 9.70
CA GLU A 68 -23.66 18.41 9.71
C GLU A 68 -24.99 17.64 9.74
N LYS A 69 -25.02 16.38 9.26
CA LYS A 69 -26.21 15.51 9.38
C LYS A 69 -26.25 14.68 10.67
N ARG A 70 -25.27 14.83 11.57
CA ARG A 70 -25.24 14.10 12.84
C ARG A 70 -26.22 14.75 13.82
N LYS A 71 -27.17 13.95 14.34
CA LYS A 71 -28.10 14.41 15.38
C LYS A 71 -27.45 14.67 16.74
N ASN A 72 -26.26 14.11 16.98
CA ASN A 72 -25.47 14.36 18.17
C ASN A 72 -24.01 14.63 17.75
N PRO A 73 -23.60 15.90 17.58
CA PRO A 73 -22.18 16.24 17.47
C PRO A 73 -21.46 15.90 18.77
N ALA A 74 -20.18 15.52 18.66
CA ALA A 74 -19.31 15.27 19.81
C ALA A 74 -18.80 16.58 20.41
#